data_AF-A0A420ARL6-F1
#
_entry.id   AF-A0A420ARL6-F1
#
_cell.length_a   1.000
_cell.length_b   1.000
_cell.length_c   1.000
_cell.angle_alpha   90.00
_cell.angle_beta   90.00
_cell.angle_gamma   90.00
#
_symmetry.space_group_name_H-M   'P 1'
#
loop_
_entity.id
_entity.type
_entity.pdbx_description
1 polymer ?
#
loop_
_entity_poly.entity_id
_entity_poly.type
_entity_poly.pdbx_seq_one_letter_code
_entity_poly.pdbx_strand_id
1 'polypeptide(L)'
;MKYNKQLIIAMGVCCALIVLSILLFFIKFSTSPLSNDISQWAQFGDFMGGVLNPLLSIINICIFIYLTVTIQSIANSNHERSLDMDKKIALMTMKREELNHFKNEMDSTISKWEAKNYDLENAKQILYRYNTLEYRMSYLFPSMNSLNENKMFRRYLIEIIDYLERKESGNKNALLNTYGMLISSLGKMVIE
;
A
#
# COMPACT_ATOMS: atom_id res chain seq x y z
N MET A 1 8.11 22.05 -0.62
CA MET A 1 9.33 22.68 -0.05
C MET A 1 9.51 24.17 -0.43
N LYS A 2 9.32 24.59 -1.70
CA LYS A 2 9.42 26.03 -2.09
C LYS A 2 8.44 26.95 -1.35
N TYR A 3 7.19 26.53 -1.16
CA TYR A 3 6.15 27.32 -0.48
C TYR A 3 6.46 27.55 1.02
N ASN A 4 7.02 26.56 1.69
CA ASN A 4 7.39 26.68 3.12
C ASN A 4 8.46 27.76 3.31
N LYS A 5 9.44 27.87 2.39
CA LYS A 5 10.48 28.90 2.46
C LYS A 5 9.91 30.31 2.28
N GLN A 6 8.97 30.50 1.35
CA GLN A 6 8.32 31.80 1.12
C GLN A 6 7.43 32.21 2.30
N LEU A 7 6.68 31.28 2.90
CA LEU A 7 5.88 31.53 4.10
C LEU A 7 6.73 31.90 5.31
N ILE A 8 7.84 31.21 5.53
CA ILE A 8 8.80 31.52 6.61
C ILE A 8 9.40 32.92 6.41
N ILE A 9 9.75 33.29 5.18
CA ILE A 9 10.26 34.64 4.86
C ILE A 9 9.17 35.69 5.13
N ALA A 10 7.92 35.46 4.70
CA ALA A 10 6.81 36.38 4.93
C ALA A 10 6.54 36.60 6.43
N MET A 11 6.58 35.54 7.24
CA MET A 11 6.47 35.64 8.70
C MET A 11 7.64 36.45 9.29
N GLY A 12 8.87 36.18 8.85
CA GLY A 12 10.06 36.92 9.27
C GLY A 12 9.97 38.42 8.96
N VAL A 13 9.48 38.77 7.77
CA VAL A 13 9.26 40.17 7.37
C VAL A 13 8.17 40.83 8.23
N CYS A 14 7.05 40.15 8.49
CA CYS A 14 5.99 40.70 9.35
C CYS A 14 6.50 40.94 10.78
N CYS A 15 7.25 39.99 11.36
CA CYS A 15 7.89 40.15 12.66
C CYS A 15 8.91 41.30 12.66
N ALA A 16 9.71 41.44 11.61
CA ALA A 16 10.66 42.54 11.48
C ALA A 16 9.96 43.91 11.39
N LEU A 17 8.82 43.99 10.70
CA LEU A 17 8.01 45.21 10.62
C LEU A 17 7.38 45.59 11.97
N ILE A 18 6.93 44.59 12.76
CA ILE A 18 6.47 44.81 14.15
C ILE A 18 7.62 45.40 14.99
N VAL A 19 8.77 44.75 14.99
CA VAL A 19 9.95 45.18 15.77
C VAL A 19 10.43 46.56 15.32
N LEU A 20 10.48 46.82 14.01
CA LEU A 20 10.87 48.11 13.45
C LEU A 20 9.90 49.22 13.88
N SER A 21 8.60 48.97 13.84
CA SER A 21 7.58 49.94 14.26
C SER A 21 7.74 50.32 15.73
N ILE A 22 7.98 49.33 16.59
CA ILE A 22 8.25 49.54 18.01
C ILE A 22 9.56 50.33 18.21
N LEU A 23 10.63 49.94 17.52
CA LEU A 23 11.94 50.62 17.62
C LEU A 23 11.88 52.08 17.17
N LEU A 24 11.22 52.36 16.03
CA LEU A 24 11.06 53.72 15.52
C LEU A 24 10.25 54.60 16.50
N PHE A 25 9.23 54.03 17.14
CA PHE A 25 8.49 54.71 18.20
C PHE A 25 9.41 55.07 19.38
N PHE A 26 10.16 54.11 19.92
CA PHE A 26 11.09 54.36 21.02
C PHE A 26 12.17 55.39 20.67
N ILE A 27 12.76 55.32 19.46
CA ILE A 27 13.77 56.29 19.02
C ILE A 27 13.17 57.70 18.98
N LYS A 28 12.00 57.87 18.36
CA LYS A 28 11.38 59.17 18.15
C LYS A 28 10.88 59.85 19.44
N PHE A 29 10.46 59.06 20.42
CA PHE A 29 9.88 59.57 21.68
C PHE A 29 10.78 59.37 22.91
N SER A 30 12.01 58.87 22.72
CA SER A 30 12.98 58.61 23.81
C SER A 30 13.29 59.81 24.71
N THR A 31 13.20 61.03 24.18
CA THR A 31 13.49 62.28 24.91
C THR A 31 12.24 62.94 25.50
N SER A 32 11.05 62.40 25.25
CA SER A 32 9.79 62.93 25.79
C SER A 32 9.55 62.42 27.22
N PRO A 33 9.07 63.26 28.15
CA PRO A 33 8.73 62.81 29.49
C PRO A 33 7.58 61.80 29.43
N LEU A 34 7.63 60.80 30.31
CA LEU A 34 6.57 59.81 30.42
C LEU A 34 5.28 60.48 30.91
N SER A 35 4.16 60.21 30.25
CA SER A 35 2.88 60.80 30.65
C SER A 35 2.36 60.16 31.94
N ASN A 36 1.88 61.00 32.86
CA ASN A 36 1.17 60.59 34.07
C ASN A 36 -0.35 60.48 33.84
N ASP A 37 -0.84 60.81 32.64
CA ASP A 37 -2.25 60.73 32.28
C ASP A 37 -2.58 59.36 31.66
N ILE A 38 -3.43 58.61 32.34
CA ILE A 38 -3.90 57.28 31.91
C ILE A 38 -4.64 57.34 30.56
N SER A 39 -5.31 58.46 30.23
CA SER A 39 -6.01 58.61 28.95
C SER A 39 -5.06 58.57 27.75
N GLN A 40 -3.85 59.12 27.89
CA GLN A 40 -2.84 59.09 26.84
C GLN A 40 -2.27 57.69 26.63
N TRP A 41 -2.16 56.89 27.70
CA TRP A 41 -1.79 55.48 27.62
C TRP A 41 -2.85 54.62 26.93
N ALA A 42 -4.14 54.92 27.14
CA ALA A 42 -5.22 54.26 26.43
C ALA A 42 -5.14 54.51 24.91
N GLN A 43 -4.95 55.77 24.50
CA GLN A 43 -4.78 56.13 23.08
C GLN A 43 -3.53 55.50 22.44
N PHE A 44 -2.44 55.39 23.19
CA PHE A 44 -1.24 54.67 22.74
C PHE A 44 -1.54 53.18 22.54
N GLY A 45 -2.26 52.56 23.48
CA GLY A 45 -2.72 51.18 23.36
C GLY A 45 -3.57 50.95 22.12
N ASP A 46 -4.48 51.87 21.78
CA ASP A 46 -5.30 51.80 20.57
C ASP A 46 -4.46 51.90 19.28
N PHE A 47 -3.48 52.80 19.24
CA PHE A 47 -2.55 52.90 18.11
C PHE A 47 -1.72 51.63 17.94
N MET A 48 -1.12 51.14 19.02
CA MET A 48 -0.33 49.91 19.01
C MET A 48 -1.19 48.70 18.64
N GLY A 49 -2.40 48.59 19.20
CA GLY A 49 -3.36 47.55 18.85
C GLY A 49 -3.79 47.61 17.38
N GLY A 50 -4.02 48.81 16.84
CA GLY A 50 -4.36 49.03 15.44
C GLY A 50 -3.26 48.62 14.46
N VAL A 51 -1.98 48.68 14.87
CA VAL A 51 -0.84 48.23 14.05
C VAL A 51 -0.51 46.76 14.28
N LEU A 52 -0.49 46.32 15.53
CA LEU A 52 -0.10 44.96 15.91
C LEU A 52 -1.17 43.93 15.51
N ASN A 53 -2.46 44.20 15.70
CA ASN A 53 -3.52 43.21 15.46
C ASN A 53 -3.60 42.76 14.00
N PRO A 54 -3.52 43.65 12.98
CA PRO A 54 -3.44 43.23 11.59
C PRO A 54 -2.18 42.41 11.28
N LEU A 55 -1.02 42.81 11.82
CA LEU A 55 0.24 42.08 11.61
C LEU A 55 0.21 40.68 12.25
N LEU A 56 -0.34 40.56 13.46
CA LEU A 56 -0.55 39.29 14.14
C LEU A 56 -1.56 38.41 13.41
N SER A 57 -2.61 39.02 12.83
CA SER A 57 -3.59 38.30 12.02
C SER A 57 -2.96 37.72 10.75
N ILE A 58 -2.09 38.47 10.07
CA ILE A 58 -1.31 37.97 8.92
C ILE A 58 -0.40 36.81 9.34
N ILE A 59 0.30 36.94 10.48
CA ILE A 59 1.14 35.86 11.02
C ILE A 59 0.31 34.60 11.31
N ASN A 60 -0.86 34.75 11.94
CA ASN A 60 -1.76 33.63 12.22
C ASN A 60 -2.22 32.94 10.94
N ILE A 61 -2.57 33.69 9.90
CA ILE A 61 -2.94 33.13 8.60
C ILE A 61 -1.76 32.35 8.00
N CYS A 62 -0.55 32.91 8.03
CA CYS A 62 0.65 32.21 7.54
C CYS A 62 0.92 30.90 8.29
N ILE A 63 0.81 30.91 9.62
CA ILE A 63 0.96 29.71 10.46
C ILE A 63 -0.11 28.68 10.11
N PHE A 64 -1.37 29.11 9.98
CA PHE A 64 -2.48 28.24 9.65
C PHE A 64 -2.25 27.57 8.29
N ILE A 65 -1.91 28.35 7.26
CA ILE A 65 -1.58 27.81 5.93
C ILE A 65 -0.43 26.79 6.01
N TYR A 66 0.64 27.12 6.73
CA TYR A 66 1.78 26.22 6.90
C TYR A 66 1.39 24.90 7.56
N LEU A 67 0.61 24.96 8.65
CA LEU A 67 0.12 23.78 9.36
C LEU A 67 -0.80 22.95 8.47
N THR A 68 -1.76 23.58 7.80
CA THR A 68 -2.70 22.93 6.89
C THR A 68 -1.96 22.19 5.77
N VAL A 69 -1.02 22.85 5.08
CA VAL A 69 -0.24 22.22 4.00
C VAL A 69 0.59 21.05 4.53
N THR A 70 1.18 21.18 5.71
CA THR A 70 1.96 20.10 6.33
C THR A 70 1.08 18.89 6.65
N ILE A 71 -0.07 19.12 7.30
CA ILE A 71 -1.03 18.06 7.63
C ILE A 71 -1.54 17.38 6.35
N GLN A 72 -1.90 18.16 5.32
CA GLN A 72 -2.35 17.62 4.03
C GLN A 72 -1.26 16.76 3.37
N SER A 73 0.00 17.18 3.41
CA SER A 73 1.10 16.39 2.83
C SER A 73 1.29 15.05 3.54
N ILE A 74 1.18 15.03 4.88
CA ILE A 74 1.26 13.81 5.67
C ILE A 74 0.05 12.92 5.37
N ALA A 75 -1.16 13.49 5.36
CA ALA A 75 -2.39 12.77 5.05
C ALA A 75 -2.34 12.12 3.65
N ASN A 76 -1.88 12.85 2.64
CA ASN A 76 -1.71 12.32 1.28
C ASN A 76 -0.69 11.18 1.24
N SER A 77 0.47 11.34 1.90
CA SER A 77 1.48 10.27 1.94
C SER A 77 0.97 9.00 2.65
N ASN A 78 0.16 9.16 3.70
CA ASN A 78 -0.46 8.03 4.40
C ASN A 78 -1.55 7.38 3.54
N HIS A 79 -2.32 8.18 2.80
CA HIS A 79 -3.34 7.68 1.88
C HIS A 79 -2.72 6.90 0.71
N GLU A 80 -1.62 7.37 0.12
CA GLU A 80 -0.91 6.62 -0.91
C GLU A 80 -0.39 5.28 -0.39
N ARG A 81 0.17 5.25 0.82
CA ARG A 81 0.60 4.01 1.47
C ARG A 81 -0.57 3.06 1.77
N SER A 82 -1.72 3.58 2.21
CA SER A 82 -2.90 2.73 2.44
C SER A 82 -3.42 2.16 1.13
N LEU A 83 -3.45 2.94 0.05
CA LEU A 83 -3.86 2.45 -1.27
C LEU A 83 -2.93 1.36 -1.82
N ASP A 84 -1.62 1.48 -1.63
CA ASP A 84 -0.66 0.44 -2.00
C ASP A 84 -0.89 -0.85 -1.20
N MET A 85 -1.10 -0.70 0.11
CA MET A 85 -1.46 -1.81 1.00
C MET A 85 -2.78 -2.47 0.58
N ASP A 86 -3.81 -1.70 0.25
CA ASP A 86 -5.11 -2.20 -0.20
C ASP A 86 -4.99 -2.97 -1.52
N LYS A 87 -4.22 -2.44 -2.48
CA LYS A 87 -3.91 -3.15 -3.74
C LYS A 87 -3.18 -4.46 -3.48
N LYS A 88 -2.19 -4.44 -2.58
CA LYS A 88 -1.44 -5.65 -2.21
C LYS A 88 -2.36 -6.68 -1.55
N ILE A 89 -3.22 -6.27 -0.63
CA ILE A 89 -4.22 -7.13 0.02
C ILE A 89 -5.18 -7.72 -1.02
N ALA A 90 -5.72 -6.90 -1.92
CA ALA A 90 -6.63 -7.36 -2.97
C ALA A 90 -5.96 -8.43 -3.86
N LEU A 91 -4.71 -8.19 -4.29
CA LEU A 91 -3.96 -9.16 -5.09
C LEU A 91 -3.68 -10.47 -4.31
N MET A 92 -3.27 -10.38 -3.04
CA MET A 92 -3.04 -11.55 -2.20
C MET A 92 -4.34 -12.36 -1.99
N THR A 93 -5.47 -11.68 -1.83
CA THR A 93 -6.80 -12.32 -1.73
C THR A 93 -7.16 -13.04 -3.03
N MET A 94 -7.01 -12.39 -4.19
CA MET A 94 -7.24 -13.02 -5.49
C MET A 94 -6.35 -14.25 -5.71
N LYS A 95 -5.04 -14.15 -5.41
CA LYS A 95 -4.11 -15.29 -5.48
C LYS A 95 -4.56 -16.43 -4.58
N ARG A 96 -4.99 -16.14 -3.34
CA ARG A 96 -5.45 -17.14 -2.38
C ARG A 96 -6.74 -17.82 -2.83
N GLU A 97 -7.70 -17.06 -3.34
CA GLU A 97 -8.97 -17.59 -3.85
C GLU A 97 -8.73 -18.52 -5.05
N GLU A 98 -7.89 -18.11 -6.00
CA GLU A 98 -7.55 -18.93 -7.16
C GLU A 98 -6.75 -20.19 -6.78
N LEU A 99 -5.82 -20.10 -5.83
CA LEU A 99 -5.14 -21.28 -5.29
C LEU A 99 -6.12 -22.26 -4.63
N ASN A 100 -7.07 -21.74 -3.84
CA ASN A 100 -8.08 -22.57 -3.20
C ASN A 100 -9.01 -23.22 -4.23
N HIS A 101 -9.41 -22.47 -5.26
CA HIS A 101 -10.22 -23.01 -6.36
C HIS A 101 -9.45 -24.10 -7.14
N PHE A 102 -8.18 -23.85 -7.48
CA PHE A 102 -7.29 -24.83 -8.09
C PHE A 102 -7.20 -26.11 -7.25
N LYS A 103 -6.93 -25.96 -5.94
CA LYS A 103 -6.81 -27.08 -5.01
C LYS A 103 -8.11 -27.87 -4.92
N ASN A 104 -9.26 -27.20 -4.76
CA ASN A 104 -10.55 -27.87 -4.62
C ASN A 104 -10.93 -28.67 -5.88
N GLU A 105 -10.71 -28.11 -7.07
CA GLU A 105 -10.97 -28.79 -8.34
C GLU A 105 -10.03 -30.00 -8.53
N MET A 106 -8.75 -29.83 -8.24
CA MET A 106 -7.76 -30.90 -8.35
C MET A 106 -8.03 -32.02 -7.34
N ASP A 107 -8.25 -31.68 -6.06
CA ASP A 107 -8.62 -32.63 -5.00
C ASP A 107 -9.89 -33.40 -5.40
N SER A 108 -10.91 -32.73 -5.95
CA SER A 108 -12.12 -33.39 -6.44
C SER A 108 -11.83 -34.42 -7.54
N THR A 109 -10.99 -34.09 -8.52
CA THR A 109 -10.62 -35.02 -9.59
C THR A 109 -9.75 -36.18 -9.10
N ILE A 110 -8.81 -35.92 -8.20
CA ILE A 110 -7.95 -36.93 -7.60
C ILE A 110 -8.78 -37.90 -6.75
N SER A 111 -9.69 -37.41 -5.90
CA SER A 111 -10.56 -38.27 -5.09
C SER A 111 -11.49 -39.14 -5.95
N LYS A 112 -11.98 -38.64 -7.09
CA LYS A 112 -12.76 -39.45 -8.04
C LYS A 112 -11.91 -40.57 -8.66
N TRP A 113 -10.67 -40.26 -9.02
CA TRP A 113 -9.72 -41.24 -9.55
C TRP A 113 -9.39 -42.32 -8.52
N GLU A 114 -9.14 -41.94 -7.25
CA GLU A 114 -8.96 -42.88 -6.13
C GLU A 114 -10.18 -43.80 -5.94
N ALA A 115 -11.39 -43.23 -5.92
CA ALA A 115 -12.64 -43.98 -5.77
C ALA A 115 -12.92 -44.95 -6.93
N LYS A 116 -12.32 -44.72 -8.09
CA LYS A 116 -12.41 -45.60 -9.27
C LYS A 116 -11.21 -46.54 -9.41
N ASN A 117 -10.47 -46.76 -8.32
CA ASN A 117 -9.29 -47.62 -8.30
C ASN A 117 -8.24 -47.23 -9.34
N TYR A 118 -8.09 -45.92 -9.57
CA TYR A 118 -7.08 -45.32 -10.43
C TYR A 118 -7.21 -45.72 -11.90
N ASP A 119 -8.41 -45.62 -12.47
CA ASP A 119 -8.67 -45.95 -13.87
C ASP A 119 -8.10 -44.92 -14.86
N LEU A 120 -7.98 -45.34 -16.12
CA LEU A 120 -7.43 -44.53 -17.20
C LEU A 120 -8.28 -43.29 -17.49
N GLU A 121 -9.61 -43.43 -17.43
CA GLU A 121 -10.54 -42.35 -17.77
C GLU A 121 -10.40 -41.17 -16.81
N ASN A 122 -10.41 -41.42 -15.49
CA ASN A 122 -10.23 -40.32 -14.53
C ASN A 122 -8.80 -39.76 -14.54
N ALA A 123 -7.77 -40.56 -14.87
CA ALA A 123 -6.41 -40.03 -15.08
C ALA A 123 -6.37 -39.00 -16.23
N LYS A 124 -7.02 -39.30 -17.35
CA LYS A 124 -7.16 -38.35 -18.48
C LYS A 124 -7.95 -37.09 -18.08
N GLN A 125 -8.99 -37.25 -17.26
CA GLN A 125 -9.75 -36.11 -16.73
C GLN A 125 -8.91 -35.21 -15.81
N ILE A 126 -8.02 -35.77 -14.98
CA ILE A 126 -7.07 -34.99 -14.18
C ILE A 126 -6.17 -34.16 -15.11
N LEU A 127 -5.61 -34.75 -16.17
CA LEU A 127 -4.74 -34.02 -17.11
C LEU A 127 -5.48 -32.88 -17.81
N TYR A 128 -6.69 -33.14 -18.29
CA TYR A 128 -7.53 -32.12 -18.92
C TYR A 128 -7.85 -30.96 -17.96
N ARG A 129 -8.25 -31.29 -16.72
CA ARG A 129 -8.57 -30.30 -15.70
C ARG A 129 -7.33 -29.48 -15.33
N TYR A 130 -6.21 -30.15 -15.08
CA TYR A 130 -4.94 -29.53 -14.74
C TYR A 130 -4.49 -28.54 -15.82
N ASN A 131 -4.47 -28.93 -17.10
CA ASN A 131 -4.05 -28.03 -18.19
C ASN A 131 -4.92 -26.77 -18.27
N THR A 132 -6.24 -26.92 -18.06
CA THR A 132 -7.17 -25.78 -18.05
C THR A 132 -6.90 -24.84 -16.88
N LEU A 133 -6.67 -25.40 -15.70
CA LEU A 133 -6.43 -24.63 -14.49
C LEU A 133 -5.05 -23.97 -14.48
N GLU A 134 -4.00 -24.67 -14.93
CA GLU A 134 -2.65 -24.14 -15.05
C GLU A 134 -2.60 -22.91 -15.98
N TYR A 135 -3.30 -22.96 -17.11
CA TYR A 135 -3.42 -21.79 -18.00
C TYR A 135 -4.00 -20.58 -17.25
N ARG A 136 -5.07 -20.77 -16.45
CA ARG A 136 -5.66 -19.68 -15.65
C ARG A 136 -4.73 -19.20 -14.54
N MET A 137 -4.09 -20.14 -13.83
CA MET A 137 -3.16 -19.84 -12.76
C MET A 137 -1.96 -19.05 -13.26
N SER A 138 -1.49 -19.28 -14.49
CA SER A 138 -0.33 -18.57 -15.05
C SER A 138 -0.49 -17.04 -15.12
N TYR A 139 -1.73 -16.52 -15.10
CA TYR A 139 -2.00 -15.07 -15.06
C TYR A 139 -1.72 -14.46 -13.69
N LEU A 140 -2.07 -15.14 -12.59
CA LEU A 140 -1.84 -14.66 -11.22
C LEU A 140 -0.54 -15.19 -10.60
N PHE A 141 0.00 -16.27 -11.16
CA PHE A 141 1.24 -16.92 -10.76
C PHE A 141 2.15 -17.08 -11.98
N PRO A 142 2.79 -16.01 -12.47
CA PRO A 142 3.61 -16.04 -13.68
C PRO A 142 4.76 -17.05 -13.61
N SER A 143 5.29 -17.31 -12.42
CA SER A 143 6.37 -18.25 -12.16
C SER A 143 5.92 -19.73 -12.08
N MET A 144 4.60 -20.02 -12.07
CA MET A 144 4.09 -21.39 -11.95
C MET A 144 4.65 -22.33 -13.02
N ASN A 145 4.72 -21.88 -14.28
CA ASN A 145 5.23 -22.69 -15.39
C ASN A 145 6.72 -23.01 -15.26
N SER A 146 7.46 -22.18 -14.52
CA SER A 146 8.88 -22.38 -14.27
C SER A 146 9.16 -23.33 -13.09
N LEU A 147 8.18 -23.54 -12.20
CA LEU A 147 8.31 -24.40 -11.02
C LEU A 147 8.68 -25.83 -11.40
N ASN A 148 9.67 -26.36 -10.70
CA ASN A 148 10.09 -27.74 -10.89
C ASN A 148 8.97 -28.71 -10.49
N GLU A 149 8.24 -28.40 -9.42
CA GLU A 149 7.09 -29.18 -8.94
C GLU A 149 5.99 -29.25 -9.98
N ASN A 150 5.72 -28.15 -10.68
CA ASN A 150 4.71 -28.10 -11.74
C ASN A 150 5.11 -28.99 -12.93
N LYS A 151 6.38 -28.90 -13.35
CA LYS A 151 6.94 -29.75 -14.42
C LYS A 151 6.92 -31.23 -14.04
N MET A 152 7.32 -31.56 -12.80
CA MET A 152 7.32 -32.93 -12.29
C MET A 152 5.90 -33.48 -12.18
N PHE A 153 4.94 -32.71 -11.66
CA PHE A 153 3.54 -33.13 -11.57
C PHE A 153 2.98 -33.48 -12.94
N ARG A 154 3.15 -32.59 -13.94
CA ARG A 154 2.72 -32.85 -15.31
C ARG A 154 3.36 -34.11 -15.88
N ARG A 155 4.68 -34.27 -15.69
CA ARG A 155 5.42 -35.44 -16.16
C ARG A 155 4.87 -36.74 -15.57
N TYR A 156 4.72 -36.82 -14.25
CA TYR A 156 4.20 -38.01 -13.59
C TYR A 156 2.75 -38.31 -14.00
N LEU A 157 1.95 -37.28 -14.28
CA LEU A 157 0.59 -37.46 -14.74
C LEU A 157 0.53 -38.11 -16.13
N ILE A 158 1.40 -37.68 -17.05
CA ILE A 158 1.55 -38.30 -18.38
C ILE A 158 2.07 -39.74 -18.24
N GLU A 159 3.12 -39.96 -17.44
CA GLU A 159 3.67 -41.30 -17.22
C GLU A 159 2.61 -42.28 -16.68
N ILE A 160 1.77 -41.84 -15.74
CA ILE A 160 0.67 -42.68 -15.21
C ILE A 160 -0.37 -43.00 -16.28
N ILE A 161 -0.74 -42.03 -17.13
CA ILE A 161 -1.66 -42.29 -18.24
C ILE A 161 -1.07 -43.34 -19.18
N ASP A 162 0.21 -43.20 -19.56
CA ASP A 162 0.90 -44.17 -20.44
C ASP A 162 0.94 -45.58 -19.82
N TYR A 163 1.21 -45.70 -18.52
CA TYR A 163 1.17 -46.99 -17.81
C TYR A 163 -0.24 -47.60 -17.81
N LEU A 164 -1.26 -46.79 -17.54
CA LEU A 164 -2.66 -47.26 -17.52
C LEU A 164 -3.14 -47.68 -18.91
N GLU A 165 -2.69 -47.01 -19.98
CA GLU A 165 -2.97 -47.45 -21.36
C GLU A 165 -2.36 -48.82 -21.69
N ARG A 166 -1.18 -49.11 -21.13
CA ARG A 166 -0.51 -50.42 -21.25
C ARG A 166 -1.04 -51.47 -20.27
N LYS A 167 -2.01 -51.12 -19.43
CA LYS A 167 -2.53 -51.96 -18.32
C LYS A 167 -1.44 -52.36 -17.32
N GLU A 168 -0.44 -51.51 -17.13
CA GLU A 168 0.64 -51.67 -16.16
C GLU A 168 0.36 -50.84 -14.88
N SER A 169 1.01 -51.22 -13.78
CA SER A 169 0.90 -50.47 -12.52
C SER A 169 1.90 -49.30 -12.50
N GLY A 170 1.39 -48.08 -12.71
CA GLY A 170 2.18 -46.85 -12.56
C GLY A 170 2.43 -46.42 -11.10
N ASN A 171 3.43 -45.56 -10.88
CA ASN A 171 3.77 -45.01 -9.56
C ASN A 171 2.88 -43.81 -9.19
N LYS A 172 1.68 -44.11 -8.67
CA LYS A 172 0.66 -43.13 -8.25
C LYS A 172 1.15 -42.20 -7.13
N ASN A 173 1.98 -42.71 -6.22
CA ASN A 173 2.48 -41.95 -5.07
C ASN A 173 3.38 -40.79 -5.50
N ALA A 174 4.18 -40.96 -6.55
CA ALA A 174 5.01 -39.88 -7.09
C ALA A 174 4.15 -38.70 -7.58
N LEU A 175 3.04 -38.98 -8.25
CA LEU A 175 2.07 -37.95 -8.68
C LEU A 175 1.44 -37.23 -7.49
N LEU A 176 0.93 -37.97 -6.49
CA LEU A 176 0.30 -37.37 -5.32
C LEU A 176 1.27 -36.52 -4.49
N ASN A 177 2.51 -36.99 -4.32
CA ASN A 177 3.56 -36.25 -3.63
C ASN A 177 3.92 -34.96 -4.36
N THR A 178 4.11 -35.03 -5.68
CA THR A 178 4.45 -33.83 -6.48
C THR A 178 3.30 -32.84 -6.56
N TYR A 179 2.05 -33.31 -6.55
CA TYR A 179 0.88 -32.45 -6.38
C TYR A 179 0.91 -31.69 -5.05
N GLY A 180 1.14 -32.39 -3.94
CA GLY A 180 1.25 -31.76 -2.61
C GLY A 180 2.39 -30.72 -2.55
N MET A 181 3.54 -31.02 -3.17
CA MET A 181 4.64 -30.08 -3.30
C MET A 181 4.27 -28.85 -4.14
N LEU A 182 3.58 -29.04 -5.27
CA LEU A 182 3.10 -27.95 -6.12
C LEU A 182 2.16 -27.01 -5.34
N ILE A 183 1.18 -27.55 -4.62
CA ILE A 183 0.27 -26.76 -3.78
C ILE A 183 1.05 -25.97 -2.71
N SER A 184 2.05 -26.59 -2.08
CA SER A 184 2.91 -25.93 -1.09
C SER A 184 3.70 -24.78 -1.70
N SER A 185 4.33 -24.99 -2.87
CA SER A 185 5.09 -23.95 -3.58
C SER A 185 4.19 -22.79 -4.03
N LEU A 186 3.01 -23.08 -4.57
CA LEU A 186 2.03 -22.05 -4.91
C LEU A 186 1.53 -21.28 -3.69
N GLY A 187 1.36 -21.96 -2.54
CA GLY A 187 0.99 -21.32 -1.27
C GLY A 187 2.01 -20.28 -0.81
N LYS A 188 3.31 -20.52 -1.02
CA LYS A 188 4.36 -19.53 -0.71
C LYS A 188 4.26 -18.29 -1.61
N MET A 189 3.96 -18.49 -2.90
CA MET A 189 3.79 -17.41 -3.88
C MET A 189 2.58 -16.50 -3.65
N VAL A 190 1.64 -16.89 -2.79
CA VAL A 190 0.51 -16.03 -2.39
C VAL A 190 1.00 -14.81 -1.60
N ILE A 191 2.09 -14.97 -0.84
CA ILE A 191 2.61 -13.95 0.09
C ILE A 191 3.69 -13.08 -0.58
N GLU A 192 4.32 -13.62 -1.62
CA GLU A 192 5.26 -12.91 -2.51
C GLU A 192 4.54 -11.87 -3.39
#